data_AF-A0A1W9IFG7-F1
#
_entry.id   AF-A0A1W9IFG7-F1
#
_cell.length_a   1.000
_cell.length_b   1.000
_cell.length_c   1.000
_cell.angle_alpha   90.00
_cell.angle_beta   90.00
_cell.angle_gamma   90.00
#
_symmetry.space_group_name_H-M   'P 1'
#
loop_
_entity.id
_entity.type
_entity.pdbx_description
1 polymer ?
#
loop_
_entity_poly.entity_id
_entity_poly.type
_entity_poly.pdbx_seq_one_letter_code
_entity_poly.pdbx_strand_id
1 'polypeptide(L)'
;MSDLPDRRLIDCHVHLAALPDGDNGCFISPKMLKSPLFRFLLWKHDLSPAHPREANARYLEHLITELRASKHVQKAVLLGMDGFYDQTGLLNRQHTDFLISNDYVLSTAKKYPEYFLAGPSINPQREDAVDEVHRVAEAGAVLVKVLPNAQQFNPADRKYISFYRALAERKLPFLSHVGYEFSLIGKDQSVGD
;
A
#
# COMPACT_ATOMS: atom_id res chain seq x y z
N MET A 1 -40.58 9.01 -1.02
CA MET A 1 -39.42 8.66 -1.87
C MET A 1 -38.22 8.74 -0.96
N SER A 2 -37.63 7.59 -0.61
CA SER A 2 -36.52 7.50 0.34
C SER A 2 -35.28 8.19 -0.25
N ASP A 3 -34.69 9.12 0.49
CA ASP A 3 -33.34 9.63 0.27
C ASP A 3 -32.38 8.43 0.19
N LEU A 4 -32.02 8.03 -1.03
CA LEU A 4 -30.90 7.14 -1.23
C LEU A 4 -29.65 7.93 -0.81
N PRO A 5 -28.81 7.41 0.10
CA PRO A 5 -27.63 8.12 0.54
C PRO A 5 -26.75 8.44 -0.66
N ASP A 6 -26.40 9.72 -0.81
CA ASP A 6 -25.55 10.21 -1.90
C ASP A 6 -24.09 9.75 -1.69
N ARG A 7 -23.85 8.45 -1.92
CA ARG A 7 -22.56 7.80 -1.79
C ARG A 7 -21.70 8.16 -3.00
N ARG A 8 -21.08 9.34 -2.96
CA ARG A 8 -20.20 9.84 -4.04
C ARG A 8 -18.73 9.96 -3.62
N LEU A 9 -18.42 9.85 -2.33
CA LEU A 9 -17.04 10.04 -1.87
C LEU A 9 -16.21 8.79 -2.07
N ILE A 10 -14.95 9.00 -2.42
CA ILE A 10 -13.92 7.96 -2.47
C ILE A 10 -12.90 8.29 -1.38
N ASP A 11 -12.67 7.37 -0.47
CA ASP A 11 -11.57 7.47 0.48
C ASP A 11 -10.26 7.10 -0.25
N CYS A 12 -9.33 8.04 -0.38
CA CYS A 12 -8.07 7.82 -1.09
C CYS A 12 -6.93 7.30 -0.20
N HIS A 13 -7.15 7.12 1.11
CA HIS A 13 -6.09 6.80 2.06
C HIS A 13 -6.40 5.60 2.96
N VAL A 14 -6.61 4.42 2.35
CA VAL A 14 -6.76 3.16 3.09
C VAL A 14 -5.52 2.29 2.92
N HIS A 15 -4.72 2.16 3.97
CA HIS A 15 -3.57 1.24 3.97
C HIS A 15 -4.05 -0.21 3.95
N LEU A 16 -3.75 -0.93 2.87
CA LEU A 16 -3.99 -2.37 2.81
C LEU A 16 -2.99 -3.05 3.74
N ALA A 17 -3.48 -3.92 4.62
CA ALA A 17 -2.65 -4.79 5.45
C ALA A 17 -2.89 -6.25 5.06
N ALA A 18 -1.80 -7.01 4.92
CA ALA A 18 -1.86 -8.43 4.65
C ALA A 18 -0.67 -9.15 5.30
N LEU A 19 -0.98 -10.26 5.96
CA LEU A 19 0.00 -11.22 6.42
C LEU A 19 0.55 -12.01 5.23
N PRO A 20 1.84 -12.41 5.24
CA PRO A 20 2.38 -13.31 4.23
C PRO A 20 1.66 -14.67 4.29
N ASP A 21 1.05 -15.09 3.19
CA ASP A 21 0.28 -16.35 3.09
C ASP A 21 0.87 -17.37 2.09
N GLY A 22 2.11 -17.11 1.66
CA GLY A 22 2.92 -17.97 0.79
C GLY A 22 2.97 -17.48 -0.67
N ASP A 23 1.85 -17.01 -1.20
CA ASP A 23 1.70 -16.67 -2.62
C ASP A 23 1.23 -15.22 -2.90
N ASN A 24 0.82 -14.46 -1.88
CA ASN A 24 0.41 -13.06 -2.06
C ASN A 24 1.55 -12.05 -2.29
N GLY A 25 2.81 -12.48 -2.17
CA GLY A 25 3.98 -11.59 -2.33
C GLY A 25 4.16 -10.55 -1.23
N CYS A 26 3.30 -10.51 -0.21
CA CYS A 26 3.41 -9.62 0.93
C CYS A 26 4.52 -10.09 1.88
N PHE A 27 5.11 -9.16 2.61
CA PHE A 27 6.20 -9.44 3.53
C PHE A 27 6.11 -8.58 4.78
N ILE A 28 6.40 -9.20 5.92
CA ILE A 28 6.52 -8.51 7.21
C ILE A 28 7.80 -9.02 7.85
N SER A 29 8.65 -8.11 8.31
CA SER A 29 9.91 -8.49 8.93
C SER A 29 9.67 -9.29 10.22
N PRO A 30 10.54 -10.26 10.56
CA PRO A 30 10.45 -10.97 11.83
C PRO A 30 10.51 -10.03 13.04
N LYS A 31 11.20 -8.90 12.91
CA LYS A 31 11.27 -7.85 13.94
C LYS A 31 9.88 -7.23 14.15
N MET A 32 9.20 -6.82 13.08
CA MET A 32 7.87 -6.23 13.16
C MET A 32 6.84 -7.22 13.69
N LEU A 33 6.86 -8.49 13.25
CA LEU A 33 5.97 -9.54 13.77
C LEU A 33 6.13 -9.82 15.27
N LYS A 34 7.34 -9.59 15.82
CA LYS A 34 7.63 -9.76 17.24
C LYS A 34 7.36 -8.51 18.08
N SER A 35 7.05 -7.38 17.45
CA SER A 35 6.75 -6.13 18.14
C SER A 35 5.48 -6.28 19.01
N PRO A 36 5.51 -5.86 20.29
CA PRO A 36 4.33 -5.86 21.16
C PRO A 36 3.16 -5.10 20.56
N LEU A 37 3.43 -3.96 19.91
CA LEU A 37 2.40 -3.16 19.24
C LEU A 37 1.75 -3.94 18.09
N PHE A 38 2.55 -4.61 17.26
CA PHE A 38 2.03 -5.37 16.12
C PHE A 38 1.19 -6.57 16.58
N ARG A 39 1.64 -7.28 17.62
CA ARG A 39 0.87 -8.38 18.23
C ARG A 39 -0.44 -7.90 18.85
N PHE A 40 -0.41 -6.74 19.50
CA PHE A 40 -1.62 -6.11 20.03
C PHE A 40 -2.62 -5.77 18.93
N LEU A 41 -2.17 -5.21 17.80
CA LEU A 41 -3.02 -4.90 16.66
C LEU A 41 -3.66 -6.16 16.06
N LEU A 42 -2.88 -7.22 15.87
CA LEU A 42 -3.41 -8.50 15.37
C LEU A 42 -4.48 -9.06 16.31
N TRP A 43 -4.23 -9.06 17.62
CA TRP A 43 -5.21 -9.50 18.61
C TRP A 43 -6.48 -8.65 18.60
N LYS A 44 -6.35 -7.32 18.58
CA LYS A 44 -7.49 -6.39 18.58
C LYS A 44 -8.42 -6.58 17.37
N HIS A 45 -7.85 -6.93 16.22
CA HIS A 45 -8.60 -7.14 14.98
C HIS A 45 -8.95 -8.61 14.72
N ASP A 46 -8.70 -9.49 15.69
CA ASP A 46 -8.95 -10.94 15.61
C ASP A 46 -8.29 -11.59 14.37
N LEU A 47 -7.07 -11.12 14.07
CA LEU A 47 -6.24 -11.57 12.95
C LEU A 47 -5.19 -12.55 13.46
N SER A 48 -5.38 -13.84 13.20
CA SER A 48 -4.44 -14.87 13.64
C SER A 48 -3.27 -15.01 12.65
N PRO A 49 -2.00 -14.84 13.08
CA PRO A 49 -0.84 -15.17 12.26
C PRO A 49 -0.76 -16.65 11.85
N ALA A 50 -1.45 -17.54 12.57
CA ALA A 50 -1.42 -18.98 12.27
C ALA A 50 -2.20 -19.33 11.00
N HIS A 51 -3.19 -18.52 10.63
CA HIS A 51 -4.03 -18.70 9.44
C HIS A 51 -4.04 -17.41 8.62
N PRO A 52 -2.91 -17.03 7.99
CA PRO A 52 -2.74 -15.71 7.39
C PRO A 52 -3.75 -15.43 6.27
N ARG A 53 -4.10 -16.43 5.46
CA ARG A 53 -5.10 -16.30 4.38
C ARG A 53 -6.49 -15.95 4.92
N GLU A 54 -6.91 -16.60 6.00
CA GLU A 54 -8.20 -16.32 6.64
C GLU A 54 -8.20 -14.96 7.32
N ALA A 55 -7.11 -14.61 8.02
CA ALA A 55 -6.93 -13.29 8.61
C ALA A 55 -7.02 -12.18 7.55
N ASN A 56 -6.32 -12.33 6.42
CA ASN A 56 -6.37 -11.39 5.30
C ASN A 56 -7.80 -11.25 4.74
N ALA A 57 -8.53 -12.36 4.60
CA ALA A 57 -9.93 -12.34 4.15
C ALA A 57 -10.84 -11.60 5.14
N ARG A 58 -10.72 -11.88 6.46
CA ARG A 58 -11.50 -11.20 7.51
C ARG A 58 -11.23 -9.70 7.55
N TYR A 59 -9.96 -9.30 7.39
CA TYR A 59 -9.60 -7.88 7.29
C TYR A 59 -10.35 -7.19 6.14
N LEU A 60 -10.38 -7.81 4.95
CA LEU A 60 -11.10 -7.26 3.80
C LEU A 60 -12.62 -7.24 4.02
N GLU A 61 -13.18 -8.29 4.64
CA GLU A 61 -14.61 -8.34 4.98
C GLU A 61 -15.01 -7.23 5.96
N HIS A 62 -14.17 -6.92 6.94
CA HIS A 62 -14.39 -5.80 7.84
C HIS A 62 -14.39 -4.47 7.08
N LEU A 63 -13.41 -4.22 6.19
CA LEU A 63 -13.42 -3.00 5.36
C LEU A 63 -14.66 -2.88 4.48
N ILE A 64 -15.09 -3.98 3.85
CA ILE A 64 -16.30 -4.00 3.02
C ILE A 64 -17.54 -3.71 3.88
N THR A 65 -17.60 -4.25 5.10
CA THR A 65 -18.70 -4.01 6.03
C THR A 65 -18.78 -2.54 6.41
N GLU A 66 -17.66 -1.90 6.72
CA GLU A 66 -17.60 -0.46 7.01
C GLU A 66 -18.04 0.39 5.82
N LEU A 67 -17.57 0.06 4.60
CA LEU A 67 -17.99 0.75 3.37
C LEU A 67 -19.49 0.58 3.09
N ARG A 68 -20.04 -0.62 3.32
CA ARG A 68 -21.49 -0.88 3.18
C ARG A 68 -22.32 -0.09 4.18
N ALA A 69 -21.82 0.05 5.41
CA ALA A 69 -22.47 0.81 6.47
C ALA A 69 -22.34 2.33 6.27
N SER A 70 -21.34 2.79 5.51
CA SER A 70 -21.11 4.20 5.24
C SER A 70 -22.28 4.87 4.53
N LYS A 71 -22.59 6.10 4.92
CA LYS A 71 -23.60 6.94 4.27
C LYS A 71 -23.01 7.77 3.12
N HIS A 72 -21.69 8.00 3.11
CA HIS A 72 -21.06 8.97 2.22
C HIS A 72 -19.95 8.37 1.34
N VAL A 73 -19.22 7.39 1.86
CA VAL A 73 -18.09 6.77 1.16
C VAL A 73 -18.60 5.58 0.35
N GLN A 74 -18.34 5.60 -0.95
CA GLN A 74 -18.70 4.53 -1.88
C GLN A 74 -17.57 3.52 -2.06
N LYS A 75 -16.34 4.03 -2.22
CA LYS A 75 -15.14 3.22 -2.50
C LYS A 75 -13.96 3.68 -1.67
N ALA A 76 -13.00 2.79 -1.50
CA ALA A 76 -11.68 3.09 -0.96
C ALA A 76 -10.58 2.76 -1.95
N VAL A 77 -9.54 3.58 -2.00
CA VAL A 77 -8.29 3.24 -2.68
C VAL A 77 -7.43 2.43 -1.72
N LEU A 78 -7.19 1.16 -2.07
CA LEU A 78 -6.32 0.27 -1.31
C LEU A 78 -4.87 0.59 -1.63
N LEU A 79 -4.16 1.07 -0.63
CA LEU A 79 -2.79 1.51 -0.72
C LEU A 79 -1.83 0.38 -0.40
N GLY A 80 -0.96 0.07 -1.35
CA GLY A 80 0.18 -0.82 -1.13
C GLY A 80 1.29 -0.18 -0.27
N MET A 81 2.37 -0.93 -0.12
CA MET A 81 3.62 -0.47 0.48
C MET A 81 4.77 -1.21 -0.19
N ASP A 82 5.63 -0.49 -0.90
CA ASP A 82 6.84 -1.08 -1.48
C ASP A 82 7.99 -1.09 -0.47
N GLY A 83 9.01 -1.91 -0.75
CA GLY A 83 10.15 -2.10 0.13
C GLY A 83 11.28 -1.07 -0.05
N PHE A 84 12.37 -1.34 0.65
CA PHE A 84 13.65 -0.66 0.47
C PHE A 84 14.48 -1.36 -0.61
N TYR A 85 15.01 -0.58 -1.55
CA TYR A 85 15.87 -1.04 -2.62
C TYR A 85 17.28 -0.45 -2.44
N ASP A 86 18.30 -1.28 -2.65
CA ASP A 86 19.68 -0.81 -2.56
C ASP A 86 20.11 0.00 -3.80
N GLN A 87 21.39 0.40 -3.84
CA GLN A 87 21.93 1.21 -4.94
C GLN A 87 21.93 0.48 -6.29
N THR A 88 21.82 -0.85 -6.31
CA THR A 88 21.70 -1.64 -7.53
C THR A 88 20.24 -1.74 -8.01
N GLY A 89 19.29 -1.27 -7.20
CA GLY A 89 17.87 -1.35 -7.49
C GLY A 89 17.23 -2.68 -7.14
N LEU A 90 17.90 -3.49 -6.30
CA LEU A 90 17.40 -4.77 -5.82
C LEU A 90 16.75 -4.64 -4.44
N LEU A 91 15.65 -5.37 -4.22
CA LEU A 91 14.90 -5.36 -2.97
C LEU A 91 15.75 -5.92 -1.82
N ASN A 92 16.00 -5.10 -0.80
CA ASN A 92 16.66 -5.52 0.41
C ASN A 92 15.64 -5.76 1.54
N ARG A 93 15.29 -7.04 1.71
CA ARG A 93 14.34 -7.51 2.72
C ARG A 93 14.81 -7.31 4.16
N GLN A 94 16.12 -7.22 4.42
CA GLN A 94 16.63 -6.99 5.78
C GLN A 94 16.33 -5.57 6.27
N HIS A 95 16.18 -4.62 5.34
CA HIS A 95 15.88 -3.22 5.61
C HIS A 95 14.41 -2.85 5.32
N THR A 96 13.60 -3.83 4.89
CA THR A 96 12.16 -3.65 4.67
C THR A 96 11.41 -4.22 5.87
N ASP A 97 10.63 -3.40 6.57
CA ASP A 97 9.83 -3.89 7.71
C ASP A 97 8.45 -4.42 7.27
N PHE A 98 7.88 -3.81 6.23
CA PHE A 98 6.53 -4.09 5.76
C PHE A 98 6.45 -3.86 4.26
N LEU A 99 5.92 -4.84 3.52
CA LEU A 99 5.70 -4.75 2.08
C LEU A 99 4.36 -5.40 1.73
N ILE A 100 3.56 -4.69 0.96
CA ILE A 100 2.28 -5.14 0.41
C ILE A 100 2.41 -5.13 -1.10
N SER A 101 2.41 -6.32 -1.69
CA SER A 101 2.67 -6.52 -3.10
C SER A 101 1.66 -5.78 -3.97
N ASN A 102 2.14 -5.18 -5.06
CA ASN A 102 1.28 -4.55 -6.07
C ASN A 102 0.32 -5.55 -6.69
N ASP A 103 0.72 -6.81 -6.87
CA ASP A 103 -0.16 -7.85 -7.40
C ASP A 103 -1.29 -8.19 -6.43
N TYR A 104 -1.03 -8.14 -5.12
CA TYR A 104 -2.06 -8.33 -4.09
C TYR A 104 -3.05 -7.14 -4.08
N VAL A 105 -2.56 -5.91 -4.19
CA VAL A 105 -3.40 -4.71 -4.31
C VAL A 105 -4.31 -4.80 -5.54
N LEU A 106 -3.72 -5.08 -6.71
CA LEU A 106 -4.43 -5.13 -7.99
C LEU A 106 -5.46 -6.26 -8.02
N SER A 107 -5.09 -7.47 -7.57
CA SER A 107 -6.00 -8.61 -7.52
C SER A 107 -7.15 -8.40 -6.53
N THR A 108 -6.88 -7.77 -5.38
CA THR A 108 -7.91 -7.43 -4.39
C THR A 108 -8.90 -6.41 -4.94
N ALA A 109 -8.41 -5.33 -5.58
CA ALA A 109 -9.27 -4.33 -6.20
C ALA A 109 -10.11 -4.92 -7.34
N LYS A 110 -9.51 -5.81 -8.15
CA LYS A 110 -10.22 -6.53 -9.22
C LYS A 110 -11.28 -7.49 -8.68
N LYS A 111 -11.05 -8.11 -7.51
CA LYS A 111 -11.99 -9.04 -6.87
C LYS A 111 -13.22 -8.34 -6.31
N TYR A 112 -13.06 -7.12 -5.81
CA TYR A 112 -14.15 -6.33 -5.19
C TYR A 112 -14.24 -4.93 -5.83
N PRO A 113 -14.50 -4.83 -7.14
CA PRO A 113 -14.44 -3.57 -7.88
C PRO A 113 -15.54 -2.59 -7.47
N GLU A 114 -16.62 -3.08 -6.83
CA GLU A 114 -17.66 -2.22 -6.25
C GLU A 114 -17.18 -1.42 -5.03
N TYR A 115 -16.19 -1.93 -4.28
CA TYR A 115 -15.71 -1.32 -3.03
C TYR A 115 -14.31 -0.72 -3.15
N PHE A 116 -13.46 -1.27 -4.02
CA PHE A 116 -12.04 -0.94 -4.00
C PHE A 116 -11.51 -0.44 -5.35
N LEU A 117 -10.53 0.46 -5.24
CA LEU A 117 -9.66 0.92 -6.32
C LEU A 117 -8.21 0.61 -5.94
N ALA A 118 -7.34 0.42 -6.92
CA ALA A 118 -5.94 0.06 -6.66
C ALA A 118 -5.05 1.30 -6.55
N GLY A 119 -4.34 1.44 -5.43
CA GLY A 119 -3.23 2.38 -5.24
C GLY A 119 -1.92 1.65 -4.93
N PRO A 120 -1.28 1.01 -5.93
CA PRO A 120 0.00 0.32 -5.75
C PRO A 120 1.09 1.27 -5.22
N SER A 121 2.14 0.70 -4.64
CA SER A 121 3.29 1.47 -4.19
C SER A 121 4.51 1.09 -5.00
N ILE A 122 5.31 2.08 -5.39
CA ILE A 122 6.49 1.88 -6.22
C ILE A 122 7.62 2.72 -5.65
N ASN A 123 8.65 2.08 -5.11
CA ASN A 123 9.88 2.78 -4.74
C ASN A 123 10.66 3.12 -6.02
N PRO A 124 10.96 4.41 -6.32
CA PRO A 124 11.64 4.77 -7.56
C PRO A 124 13.10 4.30 -7.64
N GLN A 125 13.67 3.77 -6.55
CA GLN A 125 15.00 3.17 -6.51
C GLN A 125 15.06 1.76 -7.12
N ARG A 126 13.92 1.07 -7.27
CA ARG A 126 13.89 -0.26 -7.90
C ARG A 126 14.32 -0.19 -9.37
N GLU A 127 15.00 -1.22 -9.84
CA GLU A 127 15.56 -1.25 -11.20
C GLU A 127 14.49 -1.13 -12.31
N ASP A 128 13.30 -1.68 -12.07
CA ASP A 128 12.16 -1.72 -12.99
C ASP A 128 11.10 -0.66 -12.66
N ALA A 129 11.45 0.43 -11.97
CA ALA A 129 10.47 1.41 -11.45
C ALA A 129 9.55 1.99 -12.54
N VAL A 130 10.13 2.30 -13.70
CA VAL A 130 9.42 2.88 -14.85
C VAL A 130 8.50 1.84 -15.48
N ASP A 131 9.01 0.61 -15.68
CA ASP A 131 8.23 -0.49 -16.25
C ASP A 131 7.05 -0.86 -15.34
N GLU A 132 7.27 -0.85 -14.02
CA GLU A 132 6.22 -1.09 -13.03
C GLU A 132 5.14 -0.02 -13.10
N VAL A 133 5.49 1.27 -13.26
CA VAL A 133 4.51 2.35 -13.47
C VAL A 133 3.63 2.04 -14.68
N HIS A 134 4.23 1.61 -15.78
CA HIS A 134 3.46 1.25 -16.97
C HIS A 134 2.56 0.04 -16.74
N ARG A 135 3.06 -1.01 -16.07
CA ARG A 135 2.33 -2.24 -15.76
C ARG A 135 1.13 -1.99 -14.85
N VAL A 136 1.31 -1.26 -13.75
CA VAL A 136 0.21 -0.99 -12.81
C VAL A 136 -0.84 -0.07 -13.42
N ALA A 137 -0.43 0.89 -14.27
CA ALA A 137 -1.35 1.73 -15.02
C ALA A 137 -2.25 0.89 -15.95
N GLU A 138 -1.66 -0.05 -16.70
CA GLU A 138 -2.39 -0.98 -17.57
C GLU A 138 -3.32 -1.91 -16.79
N ALA A 139 -2.93 -2.27 -15.57
CA ALA A 139 -3.75 -3.08 -14.67
C ALA A 139 -4.87 -2.30 -13.97
N GLY A 140 -5.01 -0.99 -14.22
CA GLY A 140 -6.09 -0.16 -13.70
C GLY A 140 -5.81 0.52 -12.36
N ALA A 141 -4.54 0.71 -12.00
CA ALA A 141 -4.19 1.57 -10.87
C ALA A 141 -4.75 2.98 -11.05
N VAL A 142 -5.26 3.57 -9.95
CA VAL A 142 -5.82 4.93 -9.95
C VAL A 142 -4.87 5.97 -9.37
N LEU A 143 -3.80 5.52 -8.70
CA LEU A 143 -2.69 6.33 -8.19
C LEU A 143 -1.48 5.45 -7.90
N VAL A 144 -0.33 6.07 -7.65
CA VAL A 144 0.85 5.41 -7.07
C VAL A 144 1.21 6.09 -5.76
N LYS A 145 1.43 5.26 -4.73
CA LYS A 145 1.84 5.70 -3.41
C LYS A 145 3.33 5.53 -3.17
N VAL A 146 3.91 6.48 -2.44
CA VAL A 146 5.22 6.32 -1.81
C VAL A 146 5.20 6.68 -0.33
N LEU A 147 6.17 6.15 0.41
CA LEU A 147 6.49 6.55 1.77
C LEU A 147 8.01 6.65 1.89
N PRO A 148 8.61 7.80 1.49
CA PRO A 148 10.05 7.93 1.33
C PRO A 148 10.85 7.56 2.58
N ASN A 149 10.34 7.85 3.79
CA ASN A 149 10.99 7.51 5.06
C ASN A 149 11.18 6.00 5.26
N ALA A 150 10.15 5.18 4.99
CA ALA A 150 10.25 3.72 5.11
C ALA A 150 10.94 3.08 3.90
N GLN A 151 10.75 3.67 2.72
CA GLN A 151 11.34 3.22 1.46
C GLN A 151 12.80 3.67 1.26
N GLN A 152 13.28 4.57 2.13
CA GLN A 152 14.62 5.18 2.21
C GLN A 152 15.14 5.69 0.86
N PHE A 153 14.34 6.53 0.20
CA PHE A 153 14.79 7.27 -0.98
C PHE A 153 14.55 8.78 -0.79
N ASN A 154 15.39 9.60 -1.42
CA ASN A 154 15.19 11.05 -1.46
C ASN A 154 14.32 11.42 -2.67
N PRO A 155 13.08 11.92 -2.49
CA PRO A 155 12.21 12.27 -3.60
C PRO A 155 12.75 13.42 -4.47
N ALA A 156 13.66 14.25 -3.94
CA ALA A 156 14.29 15.33 -4.68
C ALA A 156 15.49 14.89 -5.56
N ASP A 157 15.91 13.63 -5.48
CA ASP A 157 17.01 13.11 -6.29
C ASP A 157 16.63 13.12 -7.78
N ARG A 158 17.43 13.82 -8.58
CA ARG A 158 17.22 14.00 -10.02
C ARG A 158 17.27 12.68 -10.79
N LYS A 159 17.87 11.62 -10.24
CA LYS A 159 17.88 10.31 -10.90
C LYS A 159 16.47 9.72 -11.05
N TYR A 160 15.50 10.14 -10.25
CA TYR A 160 14.10 9.68 -10.31
C TYR A 160 13.23 10.48 -11.29
N ILE A 161 13.79 11.42 -12.06
CA ILE A 161 13.03 12.21 -13.05
C ILE A 161 12.31 11.31 -14.06
N SER A 162 12.91 10.20 -14.49
CA SER A 162 12.26 9.24 -15.40
C SER A 162 11.00 8.61 -14.79
N PHE A 163 11.05 8.22 -13.53
CA PHE A 163 9.90 7.70 -12.78
C PHE A 163 8.76 8.72 -12.69
N TYR A 164 9.06 9.97 -12.33
CA TYR A 164 8.04 11.03 -12.28
C TYR A 164 7.44 11.36 -13.64
N ARG A 165 8.25 11.32 -14.71
CA ARG A 165 7.75 11.48 -16.08
C ARG A 165 6.81 10.33 -16.48
N ALA A 166 7.17 9.09 -16.16
CA ALA A 166 6.31 7.94 -16.43
C ALA A 166 4.95 8.04 -15.72
N LEU A 167 4.92 8.51 -14.47
CA LEU A 167 3.67 8.78 -13.75
C LEU A 167 2.83 9.85 -14.47
N ALA A 168 3.46 10.94 -14.90
CA ALA A 168 2.79 12.01 -15.64
C ALA A 168 2.25 11.56 -17.00
N GLU A 169 3.03 10.79 -17.75
CA GLU A 169 2.65 10.19 -19.04
C GLU A 169 1.43 9.27 -18.89
N ARG A 170 1.40 8.48 -17.82
CA ARG A 170 0.29 7.60 -17.47
C ARG A 170 -0.86 8.31 -16.74
N LYS A 171 -0.72 9.61 -16.45
CA LYS A 171 -1.68 10.42 -15.68
C LYS A 171 -2.04 9.79 -14.32
N LEU A 172 -1.06 9.13 -13.69
CA LEU A 172 -1.22 8.55 -12.37
C LEU A 172 -0.93 9.61 -11.30
N PRO A 173 -1.90 9.95 -10.43
CA PRO A 173 -1.65 10.76 -9.25
C PRO A 173 -0.56 10.15 -8.38
N PHE A 174 0.32 11.00 -7.86
CA PHE A 174 1.40 10.64 -6.96
C PHE A 174 1.00 10.99 -5.52
N LEU A 175 0.78 9.97 -4.70
CA LEU A 175 0.44 10.11 -3.28
C LEU A 175 1.69 9.86 -2.43
N SER A 176 2.35 10.93 -2.00
CA SER A 176 3.49 10.82 -1.09
C SER A 176 3.02 10.97 0.35
N HIS A 177 3.21 9.92 1.15
CA HIS A 177 3.09 10.06 2.59
C HIS A 177 4.34 10.77 3.11
N VAL A 178 4.13 11.94 3.72
CA VAL A 178 5.12 12.79 4.37
C VAL A 178 4.81 12.90 5.86
N GLY A 179 5.80 13.19 6.68
CA GLY A 179 5.72 13.29 8.13
C GLY A 179 6.41 12.16 8.89
N TYR A 180 6.60 12.37 10.19
CA TYR A 180 7.17 11.39 11.10
C TYR A 180 6.29 10.14 11.20
N GLU A 181 6.83 8.99 10.82
CA GLU A 181 6.11 7.73 10.83
C GLU A 181 6.47 6.93 12.10
N PHE A 182 5.52 6.83 13.03
CA PHE A 182 5.70 6.13 14.31
C PHE A 182 5.44 4.62 14.20
N SER A 183 4.76 4.18 13.14
CA SER A 183 4.34 2.77 12.95
C SER A 183 5.34 1.96 12.11
N LEU A 184 6.12 2.62 11.27
CA LEU A 184 7.22 2.07 10.47
C LEU A 184 8.45 2.92 10.76
N ILE A 185 9.40 2.39 11.53
CA ILE A 185 10.58 3.15 11.96
C ILE A 185 11.50 3.38 10.75
N GLY A 186 11.29 4.47 10.02
CA GLY A 186 12.23 4.96 9.00
C GLY A 186 13.56 5.38 9.64
N LYS A 187 14.68 5.06 8.97
CA LYS A 187 16.04 5.39 9.43
C LYS A 187 16.39 6.87 9.24
N ASP A 188 15.76 7.54 8.28
CA ASP A 188 15.89 8.97 8.03
C ASP A 188 14.48 9.55 7.84
N GLN A 189 14.09 10.44 8.75
CA GLN A 189 12.75 11.04 8.79
C GLN A 189 12.71 12.37 8.03
N SER A 190 13.88 12.93 7.65
CA SER A 190 13.98 14.24 6.99
C SER A 190 13.41 14.25 5.57
N VAL A 191 13.23 13.08 4.95
CA VAL A 191 12.58 12.95 3.64
C VAL A 191 11.04 12.96 3.73
N GLY A 192 10.50 13.13 4.94
CA GLY A 192 9.09 13.37 5.21
C GLY A 192 8.77 14.81 5.64
N ASP A 193 9.74 15.72 5.74
CA ASP A 193 9.50 17.13 6.10
C ASP A 193 9.25 18.03 4.86
#